data_AF-A0A257S180-F1
#
_entry.id   AF-A0A257S180-F1
#
_cell.length_a   1.000
_cell.length_b   1.000
_cell.length_c   1.000
_cell.angle_alpha   90.00
_cell.angle_beta   90.00
_cell.angle_gamma   90.00
#
_symmetry.space_group_name_H-M   'P 1'
#
loop_
_entity.id
_entity.type
_entity.pdbx_description
1 polymer ?
#
loop_
_entity_poly.entity_id
_entity_poly.type
_entity_poly.pdbx_seq_one_letter_code
_entity_poly.pdbx_strand_id
1 'polypeptide(L)'
;MSDLTSVLTAFKDATRCDAAVWVEPRVGGSPECEAATYRAPPLERWPGPSEGAQSVRTPGGSVLIAAVPGPRHAWVLVGPSPSSRAALETHLRFLLPVVSHFLQASLEVEHAASELAERYEEINLLYTIGEILGRTVALEEAAHTILTEISETVGARRATVLVYDAADRELRVVASLGARPAALPSIAVDDACSVTARVFRTMHPEIVEAGESACPQEVEHRDGALLSVPIMWSTPRGA
;
A
#
# COMPACT_ATOMS: atom_id res chain seq x y z
N MET A 1 -22.72 -9.07 14.42
CA MET A 1 -22.31 -10.48 14.32
C MET A 1 -21.64 -10.65 12.97
N SER A 2 -20.47 -11.28 12.90
CA SER A 2 -19.83 -11.54 11.60
C SER A 2 -20.60 -12.61 10.84
N ASP A 3 -20.60 -12.55 9.50
CA ASP A 3 -21.24 -13.55 8.63
C ASP A 3 -20.74 -14.96 8.94
N LEU A 4 -19.46 -15.09 9.28
CA LEU A 4 -18.85 -16.36 9.71
C LEU A 4 -19.49 -16.91 10.98
N THR A 5 -19.85 -16.07 11.96
CA THR A 5 -20.55 -16.51 13.17
C THR A 5 -21.90 -17.13 12.81
N SER A 6 -22.65 -16.50 11.90
CA SER A 6 -23.94 -17.03 11.43
C SER A 6 -23.81 -18.38 10.72
N VAL A 7 -22.76 -18.56 9.91
CA VAL A 7 -22.45 -19.85 9.27
C VAL A 7 -22.16 -20.93 10.31
N LEU A 8 -21.34 -20.63 11.33
CA LEU A 8 -21.02 -21.60 12.38
C LEU A 8 -22.25 -21.95 13.23
N THR A 9 -23.12 -20.99 13.53
CA THR A 9 -24.40 -21.25 14.22
C THR A 9 -25.29 -22.19 13.42
N ALA A 10 -25.49 -21.91 12.12
CA ALA A 10 -26.28 -22.78 11.25
C ALA A 10 -25.68 -24.21 11.15
N PHE A 11 -24.34 -24.30 11.07
CA PHE A 11 -23.63 -25.56 11.12
C PHE A 11 -23.90 -26.33 12.43
N LYS A 12 -23.84 -25.66 13.58
CA LYS A 12 -24.13 -26.29 14.89
C LYS A 12 -25.57 -26.76 14.98
N ASP A 13 -26.52 -25.98 14.48
CA ASP A 13 -27.94 -26.36 14.52
C ASP A 13 -28.21 -27.60 13.66
N ALA A 14 -27.58 -27.70 12.50
CA ALA A 14 -27.72 -28.84 11.59
C ALA A 14 -26.99 -30.11 12.07
N THR A 15 -25.79 -29.96 12.63
CA THR A 15 -24.90 -31.10 12.94
C THR A 15 -24.83 -31.46 14.41
N ARG A 16 -25.35 -30.60 15.30
CA ARG A 16 -25.14 -30.64 16.75
C ARG A 16 -23.67 -30.68 17.15
N CYS A 17 -22.79 -30.21 16.27
CA CYS A 17 -21.36 -30.14 16.49
C CYS A 17 -20.94 -28.68 16.62
N ASP A 18 -20.14 -28.38 17.63
CA ASP A 18 -19.55 -27.06 17.76
C ASP A 18 -18.42 -26.83 16.75
N ALA A 19 -18.15 -25.57 16.45
CA ALA A 19 -17.04 -25.17 15.60
C ALA A 19 -16.45 -23.81 16.01
N ALA A 20 -15.19 -23.60 15.67
CA ALA A 20 -14.49 -22.32 15.82
C ALA A 20 -13.53 -22.09 14.66
N VAL A 21 -13.36 -20.82 14.31
CA VAL A 21 -12.34 -20.34 13.37
C VAL A 21 -11.38 -19.44 14.14
N TRP A 22 -10.10 -19.72 13.97
CA TRP A 22 -9.00 -18.94 14.52
C TRP A 22 -8.18 -18.36 13.39
N VAL A 23 -7.77 -17.11 13.53
CA VAL A 23 -6.97 -16.39 12.53
C VAL A 23 -5.78 -15.79 13.24
N GLU A 24 -4.61 -15.86 12.63
CA GLU A 24 -3.41 -15.16 13.04
C GLU A 24 -3.34 -13.84 12.26
N PRO A 25 -3.64 -12.68 12.87
CA PRO A 25 -3.79 -11.41 12.14
C PRO A 25 -2.48 -10.88 11.55
N ARG A 26 -1.34 -11.31 12.12
CA ARG A 26 0.02 -10.95 11.69
C ARG A 26 0.89 -12.18 11.77
N VAL A 27 1.72 -12.40 10.76
CA VAL A 27 2.67 -13.52 10.74
C VAL A 27 3.57 -13.47 11.98
N GLY A 28 3.59 -14.56 12.75
CA GLY A 28 4.32 -14.68 14.01
C GLY A 28 3.56 -14.16 15.25
N GLY A 29 2.28 -13.82 15.09
CA GLY A 29 1.39 -13.36 16.16
C GLY A 29 0.67 -14.52 16.86
N SER A 30 -0.05 -14.20 17.93
CA SER A 30 -0.91 -15.17 18.60
C SER A 30 -2.22 -15.33 17.81
N PRO A 31 -2.66 -16.57 17.51
CA PRO A 31 -3.97 -16.78 16.88
C PRO A 31 -5.11 -16.26 17.76
N GLU A 32 -6.04 -15.54 17.13
CA GLU A 32 -7.22 -14.97 17.75
C GLU A 32 -8.49 -15.68 17.26
N CYS A 33 -9.49 -15.79 18.13
CA CYS A 33 -10.74 -16.46 17.81
C CYS A 33 -11.67 -15.49 17.06
N GLU A 34 -11.73 -15.65 15.75
CA GLU A 34 -12.53 -14.84 14.81
C GLU A 34 -14.04 -15.11 14.96
N ALA A 35 -14.42 -16.38 15.02
CA ALA A 35 -15.81 -16.80 15.17
C ALA A 35 -15.88 -18.17 15.87
N ALA A 36 -16.90 -18.38 16.71
CA ALA A 36 -17.11 -19.66 17.35
C ALA A 36 -18.54 -19.87 17.85
N THR A 37 -19.01 -21.12 17.83
CA THR A 37 -20.15 -21.57 18.65
C THR A 37 -19.69 -22.17 19.98
N TYR A 38 -18.43 -22.60 20.04
CA TYR A 38 -17.69 -22.96 21.24
C TYR A 38 -16.28 -22.38 21.16
N ARG A 39 -15.95 -21.49 22.08
CA ARG A 39 -14.60 -20.93 22.18
C ARG A 39 -13.73 -21.89 23.00
N ALA A 40 -13.05 -22.80 22.32
CA ALA A 40 -12.00 -23.61 22.93
C ALA A 40 -10.90 -22.72 23.53
N PRO A 41 -10.20 -23.13 24.60
CA PRO A 41 -9.02 -22.43 25.07
C PRO A 41 -7.95 -22.39 23.96
N PRO A 42 -7.10 -21.34 23.91
CA PRO A 42 -6.00 -21.26 22.95
C PRO A 42 -5.10 -22.49 23.04
N LEU A 43 -4.68 -22.99 21.88
CA LEU A 43 -3.80 -24.16 21.80
C LEU A 43 -2.33 -23.75 21.90
N GLU A 44 -1.53 -24.59 22.54
CA GLU A 44 -0.06 -24.41 22.60
C GLU A 44 0.60 -24.63 21.23
N ARG A 45 0.02 -25.50 20.40
CA ARG A 45 0.51 -25.80 19.06
C ARG A 45 -0.64 -25.83 18.06
N TRP A 46 -0.44 -25.10 16.98
CA TRP A 46 -1.35 -25.02 15.84
C TRP A 46 -0.77 -25.83 14.68
N PRO A 47 -1.57 -26.69 14.00
CA PRO A 47 -1.06 -27.50 12.90
C PRO A 47 -0.75 -26.64 11.67
N GLY A 48 0.31 -26.98 10.95
CA GLY A 48 0.60 -26.42 9.64
C GLY A 48 -0.27 -27.02 8.53
N PRO A 49 -0.34 -26.39 7.35
CA PRO A 49 -1.13 -26.86 6.20
C PRO A 49 -0.80 -28.31 5.76
N SER A 50 0.46 -28.73 5.89
CA SER A 50 0.92 -30.07 5.52
C SER A 50 0.68 -31.14 6.59
N GLU A 51 0.35 -30.76 7.82
CA GLU A 51 0.18 -31.69 8.94
C GLU A 51 -1.23 -32.31 8.97
N GLY A 52 -2.16 -31.82 8.16
CA GLY A 52 -3.53 -32.31 8.09
C GLY A 52 -4.32 -32.10 9.38
N ALA A 53 -5.44 -32.82 9.53
CA ALA A 53 -6.29 -32.71 10.71
C ALA A 53 -5.66 -33.39 11.94
N GLN A 54 -5.54 -32.64 13.02
CA GLN A 54 -5.01 -33.10 14.31
C GLN A 54 -6.13 -33.23 15.34
N SER A 55 -6.05 -34.25 16.18
CA SER A 55 -7.00 -34.44 17.28
C SER A 55 -6.44 -33.84 18.56
N VAL A 56 -7.20 -32.97 19.20
CA VAL A 56 -6.81 -32.29 20.45
C VAL A 56 -7.86 -32.57 21.52
N ARG A 57 -7.42 -32.83 22.76
CA ARG A 57 -8.32 -32.92 23.90
C ARG A 57 -8.46 -31.56 24.55
N THR A 58 -9.70 -31.09 24.68
CA THR A 58 -10.06 -29.86 25.38
C THR A 58 -10.85 -30.20 26.65
N PRO A 59 -11.03 -29.27 27.61
CA PRO A 59 -11.91 -29.49 28.75
C PRO A 59 -13.36 -29.84 28.35
N GLY A 60 -13.81 -29.38 27.17
CA GLY A 60 -15.14 -29.67 26.62
C GLY A 60 -15.25 -31.01 25.88
N GLY A 61 -14.14 -31.72 25.65
CA GLY A 61 -14.10 -32.98 24.90
C GLY A 61 -13.06 -32.99 23.78
N SER A 62 -13.10 -34.05 22.96
CA SER A 62 -12.19 -34.18 21.81
C SER A 62 -12.64 -33.27 20.67
N VAL A 63 -11.69 -32.59 20.05
CA VAL A 63 -11.89 -31.71 18.89
C VAL A 63 -10.92 -32.08 17.79
N LEU A 64 -11.30 -31.82 16.54
CA LEU A 64 -10.40 -31.87 15.40
C LEU A 64 -10.06 -30.46 14.96
N ILE A 65 -8.79 -30.23 14.66
CA ILE A 65 -8.28 -28.96 14.14
C ILE A 65 -7.51 -29.20 12.85
N ALA A 66 -7.70 -28.34 11.86
CA ALA A 66 -6.87 -28.29 10.67
C ALA A 66 -6.57 -26.83 10.28
N ALA A 67 -5.41 -26.62 9.67
CA ALA A 67 -5.09 -25.38 9.00
C ALA A 67 -6.03 -25.17 7.79
N VAL A 68 -6.44 -23.93 7.59
CA VAL A 68 -7.19 -23.50 6.41
C VAL A 68 -6.18 -23.24 5.29
N PRO A 69 -6.35 -23.86 4.11
CA PRO A 69 -5.54 -23.52 2.95
C PRO A 69 -5.82 -22.08 2.51
N GLY A 70 -4.77 -21.29 2.32
CA GLY A 70 -4.89 -19.92 1.83
C GLY A 70 -3.74 -19.02 2.25
N PRO A 71 -3.77 -17.75 1.81
CA PRO A 71 -2.75 -16.75 2.16
C PRO A 71 -2.84 -16.26 3.61
N ARG A 72 -4.03 -16.37 4.24
CA ARG A 72 -4.22 -16.07 5.66
C ARG A 72 -3.92 -17.29 6.51
N HIS A 73 -3.14 -17.09 7.55
CA HIS A 73 -2.89 -18.09 8.58
C HIS A 73 -4.15 -18.26 9.43
N ALA A 74 -4.86 -19.37 9.22
CA ALA A 74 -6.12 -19.64 9.90
C ALA A 74 -6.32 -21.14 10.16
N TRP A 75 -7.19 -21.44 11.12
CA TRP A 75 -7.51 -22.80 11.54
C TRP A 75 -9.00 -22.96 11.78
N VAL A 76 -9.52 -24.12 11.40
CA VAL A 76 -10.88 -24.56 11.72
C VAL A 76 -10.80 -25.64 12.76
N LEU A 77 -11.61 -25.48 13.80
CA LEU A 77 -11.80 -26.43 14.87
C LEU A 77 -13.25 -26.93 14.84
N VAL A 78 -13.43 -28.25 14.93
CA VAL A 78 -14.74 -28.91 14.96
C VAL A 78 -14.82 -29.81 16.18
N GLY A 79 -15.89 -29.63 16.94
CA GLY A 79 -16.11 -30.21 18.26
C GLY A 79 -16.02 -29.15 19.37
N PRO A 80 -16.29 -29.55 20.62
CA PRO A 80 -16.61 -30.91 21.05
C PRO A 80 -18.03 -31.34 20.64
N SER A 81 -18.22 -32.63 20.36
CA SER A 81 -19.56 -33.22 20.15
C SER A 81 -19.54 -34.70 20.53
N PRO A 82 -20.71 -35.33 20.81
CA PRO A 82 -20.79 -36.76 21.09
C PRO A 82 -20.57 -37.63 19.84
N SER A 83 -20.28 -37.02 18.69
CA SER A 83 -20.14 -37.71 17.41
C SER A 83 -18.85 -38.54 17.34
N SER A 84 -18.84 -39.56 16.48
CA SER A 84 -17.62 -40.32 16.20
C SER A 84 -16.56 -39.45 15.52
N ARG A 85 -15.30 -39.84 15.63
CA ARG A 85 -14.18 -39.17 14.94
C ARG A 85 -14.42 -39.05 13.43
N ALA A 86 -14.96 -40.08 12.78
CA ALA A 86 -15.27 -40.06 11.35
C ALA A 86 -16.31 -38.98 10.98
N ALA A 87 -17.28 -38.72 11.85
CA ALA A 87 -18.24 -37.64 11.67
C ALA A 87 -17.58 -36.26 11.81
N LEU A 88 -16.70 -36.07 12.81
CA LEU A 88 -15.92 -34.84 12.95
C LEU A 88 -15.02 -34.58 11.73
N GLU A 89 -14.37 -35.62 11.18
CA GLU A 89 -13.56 -35.50 9.96
C GLU A 89 -14.42 -35.09 8.74
N THR A 90 -15.64 -35.62 8.65
CA THR A 90 -16.60 -35.25 7.59
C THR A 90 -17.03 -33.79 7.72
N HIS A 91 -17.38 -33.35 8.93
CA HIS A 91 -17.74 -31.97 9.22
C HIS A 91 -16.59 -30.99 8.96
N LEU A 92 -15.36 -31.36 9.36
CA LEU A 92 -14.17 -30.55 9.11
C LEU A 92 -13.89 -30.43 7.61
N ARG A 93 -14.01 -31.54 6.85
CA ARG A 93 -13.88 -31.53 5.39
C ARG A 93 -14.91 -30.65 4.70
N PHE A 94 -16.11 -30.53 5.27
CA PHE A 94 -17.15 -29.62 4.79
C PHE A 94 -16.86 -28.15 5.14
N LEU A 95 -16.44 -27.85 6.37
CA LEU A 95 -16.20 -26.47 6.82
C LEU A 95 -14.93 -25.86 6.23
N LEU A 96 -13.88 -26.64 6.01
CA LEU A 96 -12.61 -26.15 5.44
C LEU A 96 -12.78 -25.31 4.16
N PRO A 97 -13.45 -25.80 3.09
CA PRO A 97 -13.64 -25.00 1.87
C PRO A 97 -14.53 -23.78 2.10
N VAL A 98 -15.53 -23.87 2.99
CA VAL A 98 -16.42 -22.73 3.32
C VAL A 98 -15.64 -21.61 3.99
N VAL A 99 -14.83 -21.94 4.99
CA VAL A 99 -14.00 -20.96 5.71
C VAL A 99 -12.88 -20.43 4.83
N SER A 100 -12.24 -21.28 4.02
CA SER A 100 -11.22 -20.85 3.05
C SER A 100 -11.78 -19.82 2.07
N HIS A 101 -12.96 -20.09 1.49
CA HIS A 101 -13.63 -19.16 0.58
C HIS A 101 -14.00 -17.84 1.26
N PHE A 102 -14.54 -17.90 2.48
CA PHE A 102 -14.90 -16.70 3.25
C PHE A 102 -13.68 -15.80 3.53
N LEU A 103 -12.57 -16.39 3.99
CA LEU A 103 -11.35 -15.64 4.27
C LEU A 103 -10.72 -15.05 3.01
N GLN A 104 -10.78 -15.77 1.90
CA GLN A 104 -10.29 -15.27 0.62
C GLN A 104 -11.15 -14.13 0.08
N ALA A 105 -12.48 -14.25 0.12
CA ALA A 105 -13.38 -13.17 -0.27
C ALA A 105 -13.17 -11.92 0.59
N SER A 106 -12.92 -12.09 1.90
CA SER A 106 -12.62 -10.97 2.80
C SER A 106 -11.33 -10.24 2.42
N LEU A 107 -10.27 -10.99 2.08
CA LEU A 107 -9.01 -10.42 1.58
C LEU A 107 -9.18 -9.68 0.25
N GLU A 108 -9.95 -10.24 -0.68
CA GLU A 108 -10.22 -9.61 -1.98
C GLU A 108 -10.95 -8.27 -1.81
N VAL A 109 -11.91 -8.20 -0.87
CA VAL A 109 -12.60 -6.96 -0.52
C VAL A 109 -11.65 -5.94 0.10
N GLU A 110 -10.78 -6.36 1.02
CA GLU A 110 -9.78 -5.47 1.64
C GLU A 110 -8.80 -4.91 0.61
N HIS A 111 -8.27 -5.75 -0.29
CA HIS A 111 -7.38 -5.31 -1.36
C HIS A 111 -8.09 -4.33 -2.31
N ALA A 112 -9.31 -4.65 -2.75
CA ALA A 112 -10.08 -3.76 -3.61
C ALA A 112 -10.38 -2.41 -2.93
N ALA A 113 -10.66 -2.41 -1.63
CA ALA A 113 -10.87 -1.18 -0.86
C ALA A 113 -9.59 -0.35 -0.74
N SER A 114 -8.43 -1.00 -0.54
CA SER A 114 -7.12 -0.33 -0.49
C SER A 114 -6.79 0.31 -1.84
N GLU A 115 -6.93 -0.43 -2.94
CA GLU A 115 -6.71 0.09 -4.29
C GLU A 115 -7.64 1.27 -4.60
N LEU A 116 -8.92 1.19 -4.19
CA LEU A 116 -9.88 2.28 -4.38
C LEU A 116 -9.50 3.53 -3.57
N ALA A 117 -9.02 3.35 -2.33
CA ALA A 117 -8.55 4.45 -1.50
C ALA A 117 -7.34 5.15 -2.12
N GLU A 118 -6.35 4.38 -2.58
CA GLU A 118 -5.17 4.92 -3.29
C GLU A 118 -5.56 5.70 -4.54
N ARG A 119 -6.50 5.20 -5.35
CA ARG A 119 -7.01 5.92 -6.53
C ARG A 119 -7.77 7.19 -6.16
N TYR A 120 -8.49 7.18 -5.05
CA TYR A 120 -9.19 8.37 -4.57
C TYR A 120 -8.19 9.44 -4.11
N GLU A 121 -7.14 9.04 -3.40
CA GLU A 121 -6.04 9.94 -3.01
C GLU A 121 -5.34 10.54 -4.24
N GLU A 122 -5.08 9.72 -5.27
CA GLU A 122 -4.53 10.18 -6.55
C GLU A 122 -5.44 11.23 -7.21
N ILE A 123 -6.74 10.94 -7.34
CA ILE A 123 -7.71 11.86 -7.95
C ILE A 123 -7.80 13.17 -7.15
N ASN A 124 -7.85 13.08 -5.82
CA ASN A 124 -7.94 14.26 -4.96
C ASN A 124 -6.69 15.14 -5.05
N LEU A 125 -5.50 14.53 -5.17
CA LEU A 125 -4.26 15.25 -5.42
C LEU A 125 -4.31 15.99 -6.76
N LEU A 126 -4.79 15.34 -7.83
CA LEU A 126 -4.94 15.98 -9.14
C LEU A 126 -5.93 17.15 -9.11
N TYR A 127 -7.04 17.03 -8.38
CA TYR A 127 -8.00 18.12 -8.22
C TYR A 127 -7.41 19.29 -7.43
N THR A 128 -6.65 19.00 -6.37
CA THR A 128 -5.95 20.01 -5.55
C THR A 128 -4.93 20.77 -6.40
N ILE A 129 -4.12 20.05 -7.18
CA ILE A 129 -3.20 20.66 -8.16
C ILE A 129 -4.00 21.48 -9.18
N GLY A 130 -5.11 20.97 -9.71
CA GLY A 130 -5.98 21.68 -10.64
C GLY A 130 -6.57 22.98 -10.08
N GLU A 131 -6.94 23.01 -8.80
CA GLU A 131 -7.42 24.22 -8.12
C GLU A 131 -6.29 25.23 -7.90
N ILE A 132 -5.11 24.76 -7.47
CA ILE A 132 -3.90 25.60 -7.35
C ILE A 132 -3.56 26.25 -8.70
N LEU A 133 -3.61 25.48 -9.77
CA LEU A 133 -3.33 25.94 -11.13
C LEU A 133 -4.45 26.80 -11.74
N GLY A 134 -5.70 26.61 -11.29
CA GLY A 134 -6.89 27.30 -11.80
C GLY A 134 -7.15 28.66 -11.16
N ARG A 135 -6.58 28.93 -9.98
CA ARG A 135 -6.48 30.30 -9.47
C ARG A 135 -5.49 31.04 -10.35
N THR A 136 -5.80 32.25 -10.78
CA THR A 136 -4.90 33.10 -11.58
C THR A 136 -3.71 33.52 -10.71
N VAL A 137 -2.79 32.58 -10.50
CA VAL A 137 -1.61 32.69 -9.66
C VAL A 137 -0.46 33.00 -10.61
N ALA A 138 0.36 34.00 -10.28
CA ALA A 138 1.60 34.23 -11.01
C ALA A 138 2.39 32.92 -11.01
N LEU A 139 2.91 32.49 -12.17
CA LEU A 139 3.60 31.20 -12.37
C LEU A 139 4.54 30.85 -11.21
N GLU A 140 5.22 31.86 -10.67
CA GLU A 140 6.14 31.80 -9.55
C GLU A 140 5.49 31.30 -8.24
N GLU A 141 4.29 31.77 -7.92
CA GLU A 141 3.59 31.40 -6.69
C GLU A 141 3.01 29.98 -6.79
N ALA A 142 2.47 29.59 -7.95
CA ALA A 142 2.01 28.22 -8.19
C ALA A 142 3.19 27.22 -8.15
N ALA A 143 4.31 27.57 -8.79
CA ALA A 143 5.52 26.77 -8.75
C ALA A 143 6.06 26.64 -7.32
N HIS A 144 5.96 27.67 -6.49
CA HIS A 144 6.41 27.63 -5.10
C HIS A 144 5.55 26.70 -4.24
N THR A 145 4.22 26.76 -4.38
CA THR A 145 3.30 25.86 -3.67
C THR A 145 3.56 24.40 -4.06
N ILE A 146 3.59 24.09 -5.35
CA ILE A 146 3.84 22.74 -5.85
C ILE A 146 5.19 22.20 -5.35
N LEU A 147 6.24 23.01 -5.45
CA LEU A 147 7.57 22.61 -5.02
C LEU A 147 7.62 22.28 -3.52
N THR A 148 6.90 23.04 -2.69
CA THR A 148 6.86 22.83 -1.24
C THR A 148 6.16 21.51 -0.91
N GLU A 149 4.95 21.28 -1.44
CA GLU A 149 4.16 20.08 -1.16
C GLU A 149 4.87 18.79 -1.62
N ILE A 150 5.46 18.81 -2.83
CA ILE A 150 6.21 17.65 -3.35
C ILE A 150 7.46 17.39 -2.49
N SER A 151 8.20 18.44 -2.13
CA SER A 151 9.44 18.29 -1.37
C SER A 151 9.21 17.70 0.02
N GLU A 152 8.11 18.07 0.69
CA GLU A 152 7.71 17.47 1.97
C GLU A 152 7.41 15.97 1.82
N THR A 153 6.74 15.59 0.72
CA THR A 153 6.38 14.19 0.45
C THR A 153 7.60 13.31 0.19
N VAL A 154 8.59 13.79 -0.57
CA VAL A 154 9.79 13.02 -0.91
C VAL A 154 10.95 13.20 0.08
N GLY A 155 10.77 14.04 1.11
CA GLY A 155 11.81 14.34 2.10
C GLY A 155 12.99 15.13 1.54
N ALA A 156 12.79 15.92 0.49
CA ALA A 156 13.86 16.71 -0.13
C ALA A 156 14.25 17.91 0.73
N ARG A 157 15.56 18.07 1.00
CA ARG A 157 16.12 19.23 1.74
C ARG A 157 16.33 20.46 0.85
N ARG A 158 16.47 20.24 -0.46
CA ARG A 158 16.63 21.27 -1.49
C ARG A 158 15.82 20.84 -2.71
N ALA A 159 15.18 21.80 -3.37
CA ALA A 159 14.46 21.56 -4.60
C ALA A 159 14.38 22.85 -5.42
N THR A 160 14.26 22.73 -6.73
CA THR A 160 14.12 23.89 -7.65
C THR A 160 13.18 23.54 -8.78
N VAL A 161 12.30 24.48 -9.14
CA VAL A 161 11.55 24.44 -10.41
C VAL A 161 12.20 25.43 -11.37
N LEU A 162 12.56 24.94 -12.56
CA LEU A 162 13.13 25.77 -13.61
C LEU A 162 12.16 25.83 -14.80
N VAL A 163 12.04 27.02 -15.39
CA VAL A 163 11.23 27.28 -16.58
C VAL A 163 12.14 27.66 -17.73
N TYR A 164 11.83 27.11 -18.90
CA TYR A 164 12.58 27.40 -20.12
C TYR A 164 12.30 28.82 -20.61
N ASP A 165 13.37 29.63 -20.71
CA ASP A 165 13.38 30.87 -21.47
C ASP A 165 13.92 30.61 -22.88
N ALA A 166 13.05 30.78 -23.87
CA ALA A 166 13.38 30.60 -25.28
C ALA A 166 14.32 31.68 -25.85
N ALA A 167 14.31 32.89 -25.29
CA ALA A 167 15.13 33.99 -25.78
C ALA A 167 16.62 33.74 -25.49
N ASP A 168 16.93 33.33 -24.26
CA ASP A 168 18.30 33.10 -23.81
C ASP A 168 18.73 31.63 -23.92
N ARG A 169 17.79 30.72 -24.22
CA ARG A 169 17.99 29.27 -24.22
C ARG A 169 18.49 28.75 -22.86
N GLU A 170 17.86 29.22 -21.79
CA GLU A 170 18.22 28.87 -20.41
C GLU A 170 17.02 28.36 -19.63
N LEU A 171 17.29 27.53 -18.64
CA LEU A 171 16.36 27.12 -17.60
C LEU A 171 16.53 28.09 -16.43
N ARG A 172 15.54 28.95 -16.21
CA ARG A 172 15.54 29.94 -15.14
C ARG A 172 14.78 29.44 -13.93
N VAL A 173 15.35 29.63 -12.74
CA VAL A 173 14.71 29.23 -11.49
C VAL A 173 13.52 30.15 -11.20
N VAL A 174 12.33 29.58 -11.11
CA VAL A 174 11.09 30.31 -10.74
C VAL A 174 10.64 30.00 -9.32
N ALA A 175 11.07 28.86 -8.77
CA ALA A 175 10.83 28.49 -7.38
C ALA A 175 11.99 27.65 -6.84
N SER A 176 12.26 27.79 -5.54
CA SER A 176 13.28 26.99 -4.84
C SER A 176 12.91 26.74 -3.38
N LEU A 177 13.37 25.61 -2.86
CA LEU A 177 13.35 25.23 -1.45
C LEU A 177 14.78 25.07 -0.96
N GLY A 178 15.09 25.56 0.25
CA GLY A 178 16.44 25.49 0.83
C GLY A 178 17.42 26.54 0.29
N ALA A 179 16.98 27.42 -0.62
CA ALA A 179 17.69 28.60 -1.11
C ALA A 179 16.69 29.65 -1.64
N ARG A 180 17.15 30.88 -1.84
CA ARG A 180 16.35 31.93 -2.52
C ARG A 180 16.46 31.77 -4.04
N PRO A 181 15.37 31.85 -4.83
CA PRO A 181 15.42 31.62 -6.29
C PRO A 181 16.40 32.54 -7.01
N ALA A 182 16.39 33.83 -6.68
CA ALA A 182 17.29 34.83 -7.27
C ALA A 182 18.78 34.64 -6.93
N ALA A 183 19.11 33.73 -6.00
CA ALA A 183 20.48 33.42 -5.63
C ALA A 183 21.02 32.18 -6.36
N LEU A 184 20.18 31.48 -7.14
CA LEU A 184 20.56 30.28 -7.87
C LEU A 184 20.81 30.63 -9.36
N PRO A 185 21.87 30.07 -9.97
CA PRO A 185 22.17 30.32 -11.37
C PRO A 185 21.11 29.71 -12.29
N SER A 186 20.97 30.27 -13.49
CA SER A 186 20.27 29.60 -14.59
C SER A 186 21.14 28.48 -15.16
N ILE A 187 20.50 27.50 -15.80
CA ILE A 187 21.17 26.37 -16.43
C ILE A 187 20.94 26.45 -17.93
N ALA A 188 22.01 26.52 -18.74
CA ALA A 188 21.89 26.49 -20.19
C ALA A 188 21.26 25.17 -20.67
N VAL A 189 20.28 25.23 -21.58
CA VAL A 189 19.56 24.03 -22.04
C VAL A 189 20.45 23.04 -22.79
N ASP A 190 21.58 23.50 -23.32
CA ASP A 190 22.54 22.69 -24.06
C ASP A 190 23.74 22.26 -23.19
N ASP A 191 23.69 22.52 -21.88
CA ASP A 191 24.75 22.09 -20.97
C ASP A 191 24.89 20.55 -21.00
N ALA A 192 26.12 20.10 -21.27
CA ALA A 192 26.42 18.69 -21.49
C ALA A 192 26.54 17.91 -20.17
N CYS A 193 26.99 18.55 -19.08
CA CYS A 193 27.15 17.87 -17.79
C CYS A 193 25.87 17.90 -16.94
N SER A 194 25.04 18.93 -17.09
CA SER A 194 23.85 19.09 -16.27
C SER A 194 22.83 17.97 -16.49
N VAL A 195 22.45 17.31 -15.40
CA VAL A 195 21.35 16.35 -15.35
C VAL A 195 20.05 17.04 -15.74
N THR A 196 19.79 18.23 -15.18
CA THR A 196 18.59 19.03 -15.43
C THR A 196 18.44 19.43 -16.90
N ALA A 197 19.51 19.92 -17.53
CA ALA A 197 19.51 20.25 -18.94
C ALA A 197 19.29 19.00 -19.82
N ARG A 198 19.89 17.87 -19.44
CA ARG A 198 19.67 16.60 -20.13
C ARG A 198 18.23 16.12 -20.01
N VAL A 199 17.65 16.10 -18.82
CA VAL A 199 16.23 15.74 -18.57
C VAL A 199 15.29 16.65 -19.37
N PHE A 200 15.58 17.95 -19.44
CA PHE A 200 14.81 18.88 -20.27
C PHE A 200 14.86 18.51 -21.76
N ARG A 201 16.04 18.17 -22.30
CA ARG A 201 16.19 17.80 -23.72
C ARG A 201 15.60 16.42 -24.04
N THR A 202 15.78 15.45 -23.14
CA THR A 202 15.37 14.06 -23.38
C THR A 202 13.92 13.82 -23.04
N MET A 203 13.31 14.66 -22.19
CA MET A 203 11.97 14.45 -21.63
C MET A 203 11.85 13.14 -20.84
N HIS A 204 12.96 12.63 -20.30
CA HIS A 204 12.98 11.43 -19.47
C HIS A 204 13.48 11.78 -18.07
N PRO A 205 12.78 11.34 -16.99
CA PRO A 205 13.23 11.59 -15.63
C PRO A 205 14.52 10.83 -15.32
N GLU A 206 15.37 11.42 -14.47
CA GLU A 206 16.62 10.82 -14.03
C GLU A 206 16.78 10.91 -12.52
N ILE A 207 17.31 9.83 -11.92
CA ILE A 207 17.76 9.78 -10.52
C ILE A 207 19.27 9.61 -10.56
N VAL A 208 19.98 10.43 -9.78
CA VAL A 208 21.44 10.44 -9.70
C VAL A 208 21.85 10.39 -8.25
N GLU A 209 22.73 9.45 -7.91
CA GLU A 209 23.21 9.29 -6.53
C GLU A 209 24.17 10.41 -6.11
N ALA A 210 24.42 10.51 -4.81
CA ALA A 210 25.35 11.50 -4.27
C ALA A 210 26.77 11.27 -4.81
N GLY A 211 27.37 12.32 -5.39
CA GLY A 211 28.71 12.26 -5.97
C GLY A 211 28.76 11.81 -7.43
N GLU A 212 27.65 11.33 -8.00
CA GLU A 212 27.55 11.01 -9.42
C GLU A 212 27.15 12.22 -10.27
N SER A 213 27.62 12.23 -11.52
CA SER A 213 27.37 13.29 -12.52
C SER A 213 27.58 14.70 -11.98
N ALA A 214 28.73 14.92 -11.32
CA ALA A 214 29.10 16.22 -10.80
C ALA A 214 29.21 17.25 -11.94
N CYS A 215 28.34 18.26 -11.91
CA CYS A 215 28.34 19.37 -12.85
C CYS A 215 28.47 20.67 -12.05
N PRO A 216 29.48 21.53 -12.29
CA PRO A 216 29.66 22.78 -11.55
C PRO A 216 28.41 23.67 -11.52
N GLN A 217 27.64 23.65 -12.61
CA GLN A 217 26.42 24.40 -12.83
C GLN A 217 25.25 23.93 -11.94
N GLU A 218 25.33 22.71 -11.38
CA GLU A 218 24.28 22.13 -10.53
C GLU A 218 24.62 22.11 -9.05
N VAL A 219 25.86 22.49 -8.68
CA VAL A 219 26.35 22.43 -7.29
C VAL A 219 25.45 23.23 -6.34
N GLU A 220 24.93 24.37 -6.81
CA GLU A 220 24.04 25.21 -5.99
C GLU A 220 22.60 24.67 -5.96
N HIS A 221 22.21 23.80 -6.90
CA HIS A 221 20.85 23.26 -7.02
C HIS A 221 20.64 21.98 -6.21
N ARG A 222 21.69 21.19 -5.94
CA ARG A 222 21.58 19.89 -5.25
C ARG A 222 22.53 19.77 -4.06
N ASP A 223 22.10 19.04 -3.04
CA ASP A 223 22.93 18.64 -1.89
C ASP A 223 22.80 17.13 -1.68
N GLY A 224 23.68 16.36 -2.33
CA GLY A 224 23.63 14.89 -2.36
C GLY A 224 22.96 14.34 -3.62
N ALA A 225 22.13 13.32 -3.48
CA ALA A 225 21.38 12.71 -4.57
C ALA A 225 20.39 13.70 -5.21
N LEU A 226 20.01 13.46 -6.47
CA LEU A 226 19.12 14.31 -7.26
C LEU A 226 18.07 13.44 -7.96
N LEU A 227 16.80 13.82 -7.82
CA LEU A 227 15.71 13.40 -8.71
C LEU A 227 15.35 14.59 -9.60
N SER A 228 15.49 14.44 -10.91
CA SER A 228 15.13 15.47 -11.89
C SER A 228 14.05 14.95 -12.82
N VAL A 229 12.95 15.69 -12.92
CA VAL A 229 11.75 15.28 -13.68
C VAL A 229 11.34 16.40 -14.64
N PRO A 230 10.97 16.06 -15.90
CA PRO A 230 10.50 17.07 -16.84
C PRO A 230 9.04 17.43 -16.56
N ILE A 231 8.72 18.72 -16.57
CA ILE A 231 7.34 19.21 -16.42
C ILE A 231 6.88 19.73 -17.78
N MET A 232 5.83 19.12 -18.33
CA MET A 232 5.16 19.60 -19.54
C MET A 232 3.92 20.40 -19.17
N TRP A 233 3.89 21.65 -19.60
CA TRP A 233 2.68 22.46 -19.52
C TRP A 233 2.00 22.50 -20.89
N SER A 234 0.94 21.70 -21.05
CA SER A 234 -0.02 21.92 -22.14
C SER A 234 -1.08 22.89 -21.65
N THR A 235 -1.06 24.14 -22.12
CA THR A 235 -2.22 25.01 -21.94
C THR A 235 -3.46 24.34 -22.52
N PRO A 236 -4.60 24.28 -21.80
CA PRO A 236 -5.86 23.89 -22.41
C PRO A 236 -6.16 24.90 -23.51
N ARG A 237 -6.04 24.49 -24.78
CA ARG A 237 -6.56 25.27 -25.89
C ARG A 237 -8.08 25.21 -25.80
N GLY A 238 -8.68 26.25 -25.23
CA GLY A 238 -10.09 26.52 -25.43
C GLY A 238 -10.33 26.76 -26.92
N ALA A 239 -10.97 25.79 -27.57
CA ALA A 239 -11.63 25.92 -28.86
C ALA A 239 -13.06 25.41 -28.69
#